data_AF-A0A0R3Q9N0-F1
#
_entry.id   AF-A0A0R3Q9N0-F1
#
_cell.length_a   1.000
_cell.length_b   1.000
_cell.length_c   1.000
_cell.angle_alpha   90.00
_cell.angle_beta   90.00
_cell.angle_gamma   90.00
#
_symmetry.space_group_name_H-M   'P 1'
#
loop_
_entity.id
_entity.type
_entity.pdbx_description
1 polymer ?
#
loop_
_entity_poly.entity_id
_entity_poly.type
_entity_poly.pdbx_seq_one_letter_code
_entity_poly.pdbx_strand_id
1 'polypeptide(L)'
;MAIDNLVPERSEPETIMMKCNGDAIHHPDEEADLTCDISESKIGTLVPNHPLKYIWTYWYLNDQRDKSWEKRLKVVSNFGTVEEFWALYVNIRPPSLLPTACDYSVFKKDIQPMWEVPENAKGGRWLIT
;
A
#
# COMPACT_ATOMS: atom_id res chain seq x y z
N MET A 1 33.55 3.21 34.67
CA MET A 1 33.51 3.76 33.30
C MET A 1 32.19 3.35 32.70
N ALA A 2 31.19 4.20 32.85
CA ALA A 2 29.92 4.09 32.14
C ALA A 2 30.14 4.71 30.76
N ILE A 3 29.78 4.00 29.70
CA ILE A 3 29.72 4.55 28.34
C ILE A 3 28.26 4.77 28.02
N ASP A 4 27.85 6.03 28.08
CA ASP A 4 26.55 6.51 27.62
C ASP A 4 26.48 6.37 26.10
N ASN A 5 25.63 5.45 25.63
CA ASN A 5 25.27 5.35 24.21
C ASN A 5 24.01 6.21 23.98
N LEU A 6 24.24 7.41 23.44
CA LEU A 6 23.23 8.31 22.90
C LEU A 6 22.48 7.62 21.75
N VAL A 7 21.23 7.22 22.00
CA VAL A 7 20.26 6.89 20.96
C VAL A 7 19.56 8.18 20.55
N PRO A 8 19.59 8.61 19.28
CA PRO A 8 18.81 9.77 18.86
C PRO A 8 17.33 9.40 18.80
N GLU A 9 16.52 10.08 19.60
CA GLU A 9 15.06 10.04 19.58
C GLU A 9 14.55 10.31 18.16
N ARG A 10 13.91 9.29 17.57
CA ARG A 10 13.25 9.38 16.26
C ARG A 10 11.89 10.04 16.49
N SER A 11 11.74 11.28 16.02
CA SER A 11 10.48 12.02 16.04
C SER A 11 9.36 11.22 15.36
N GLU A 12 8.28 10.97 16.09
CA GLU A 12 7.04 10.39 15.56
C GLU A 12 6.37 11.38 14.59
N PRO A 13 5.78 10.94 13.46
CA PRO A 13 5.05 11.85 12.58
C PRO A 13 3.71 12.25 13.21
N GLU A 14 3.54 13.54 13.47
CA GLU A 14 2.31 14.12 14.01
C GLU A 14 1.10 13.79 13.11
N THR A 15 0.06 13.24 13.72
CA THR A 15 -1.25 13.02 13.08
C THR A 15 -1.94 14.37 12.91
N ILE A 16 -2.03 14.87 11.68
CA ILE A 16 -2.81 16.06 11.36
C ILE A 16 -4.31 15.68 11.38
N MET A 17 -4.97 15.96 12.50
CA MET A 17 -6.42 15.90 12.63
C MET A 17 -7.04 17.11 11.93
N MET A 18 -7.77 16.86 10.85
CA MET A 18 -8.52 17.87 10.10
C MET A 18 -9.68 18.39 10.98
N LYS A 19 -9.54 19.60 11.52
CA LYS A 19 -10.65 20.34 12.16
C LYS A 19 -11.21 21.33 11.15
N CYS A 20 -12.41 21.05 10.64
CA CYS A 20 -13.21 22.05 9.95
C CYS A 20 -13.96 22.86 11.01
N ASN A 21 -13.83 24.19 10.97
CA ASN A 21 -14.89 25.13 11.32
C ASN A 21 -14.53 26.51 10.73
N GLY A 22 -15.53 27.13 10.08
CA GLY A 22 -15.40 28.38 9.34
C GLY A 22 -15.41 29.63 10.22
N ASP A 23 -14.98 30.74 9.63
CA ASP A 23 -15.80 31.94 9.38
C ASP A 23 -14.98 32.96 8.59
N ALA A 24 -15.65 33.74 7.74
CA ALA A 24 -15.08 34.63 6.73
C ALA A 24 -14.68 36.01 7.30
N ILE A 25 -13.54 36.55 6.85
CA ILE A 25 -13.29 38.00 6.80
C ILE A 25 -12.53 38.32 5.51
N HIS A 26 -13.13 39.21 4.70
CA HIS A 26 -12.63 39.71 3.43
C HIS A 26 -11.85 41.01 3.67
N HIS A 27 -10.67 41.15 3.07
CA HIS A 27 -10.12 42.46 2.68
C HIS A 27 -9.53 42.37 1.27
N PRO A 28 -9.74 43.38 0.41
CA PRO A 28 -9.36 43.36 -1.01
C PRO A 28 -8.01 44.03 -1.26
N ASP A 29 -7.49 43.83 -2.47
CA ASP A 29 -6.42 44.58 -3.16
C ASP A 29 -4.97 44.05 -3.03
N GLU A 30 -4.64 43.02 -3.82
CA GLU A 30 -3.48 43.03 -4.73
C GLU A 30 -3.59 41.88 -5.76
N GLU A 31 -3.60 42.24 -7.05
CA GLU A 31 -3.67 41.32 -8.18
C GLU A 31 -2.39 40.48 -8.32
N ALA A 32 -2.57 39.16 -8.45
CA ALA A 32 -1.83 38.38 -9.43
C ALA A 32 -2.81 37.41 -10.06
N ASP A 33 -3.31 37.79 -11.22
CA ASP A 33 -4.11 36.96 -12.11
C ASP A 33 -3.28 35.73 -12.53
N LEU A 34 -3.54 34.62 -11.85
CA LEU A 34 -3.13 33.28 -12.27
C LEU A 34 -4.40 32.46 -12.50
N THR A 35 -5.27 32.94 -13.40
CA THR A 35 -6.12 32.01 -14.14
C THR A 35 -5.23 31.19 -15.06
N CYS A 36 -4.68 30.11 -14.53
CA CYS A 36 -4.23 29.02 -15.38
C CYS A 36 -5.50 28.44 -16.00
N ASP A 37 -5.75 28.74 -17.27
CA ASP A 37 -6.72 28.01 -18.09
C ASP A 37 -6.35 26.52 -18.03
N ILE A 38 -7.02 25.78 -17.15
CA ILE A 38 -6.95 24.33 -17.12
C ILE A 38 -7.79 23.86 -18.30
N SER A 39 -7.20 23.98 -19.50
CA SER A 39 -7.54 23.06 -20.58
C SER A 39 -7.31 21.65 -20.04
N GLU A 40 -8.22 20.71 -20.31
CA GLU A 40 -8.10 19.28 -19.99
C GLU A 40 -6.95 18.61 -20.77
N SER A 41 -5.77 19.22 -20.80
CA SER A 41 -4.56 18.64 -21.33
C SER A 41 -3.92 17.79 -20.23
N LYS A 42 -4.16 16.48 -20.32
CA LYS A 42 -3.31 15.39 -19.78
C LYS A 42 -2.29 15.86 -18.73
N ILE A 43 -2.65 15.76 -17.45
CA ILE A 43 -1.66 15.56 -16.38
C ILE A 43 -1.15 14.11 -16.55
N GLY A 44 -0.46 13.87 -17.65
CA GLY A 44 0.21 12.62 -17.96
C GLY A 44 1.53 12.62 -17.23
N THR A 45 1.47 12.21 -15.96
CA THR A 45 2.52 11.45 -15.27
C THR A 45 3.96 11.94 -15.51
N LEU A 46 4.38 13.00 -14.78
CA LEU A 46 5.80 13.32 -14.57
C LEU A 46 6.51 12.29 -13.66
N VAL A 47 5.76 11.33 -13.12
CA VAL A 47 6.29 10.23 -12.32
C VAL A 47 6.76 9.12 -13.27
N PRO A 48 8.01 8.63 -13.16
CA PRO A 48 8.42 7.43 -13.87
C PRO A 48 7.43 6.30 -13.61
N ASN A 49 6.95 5.64 -14.67
CA ASN A 49 6.06 4.49 -14.56
C ASN A 49 6.82 3.27 -15.10
N HIS A 50 7.09 2.30 -14.23
CA HIS A 50 7.85 1.11 -14.57
C HIS A 50 6.92 -0.10 -14.65
N PRO A 51 6.49 -0.51 -15.86
CA PRO A 51 5.58 -1.63 -16.02
C PRO A 51 6.27 -2.95 -15.67
N LEU A 52 5.56 -3.80 -14.93
CA LEU A 52 5.95 -5.17 -14.66
C LEU A 52 5.57 -6.07 -15.84
N LYS A 53 6.32 -7.17 -16.02
CA LYS A 53 6.03 -8.17 -17.07
C LYS A 53 4.64 -8.81 -16.92
N TYR A 54 4.16 -8.94 -15.69
CA TYR A 54 2.87 -9.53 -15.35
C TYR A 54 2.15 -8.63 -14.37
N ILE A 55 0.83 -8.71 -14.37
CA ILE A 55 0.00 -8.16 -13.29
C ILE A 55 0.02 -9.17 -12.15
N TRP A 56 0.11 -8.65 -10.93
CA TRP A 56 0.14 -9.44 -9.71
C TRP A 56 -1.05 -9.09 -8.84
N THR A 57 -1.51 -10.07 -8.08
CA THR A 57 -2.55 -9.94 -7.07
C THR A 57 -1.92 -10.13 -5.71
N TYR A 58 -2.11 -9.13 -4.84
CA TYR A 58 -1.72 -9.19 -3.45
C TYR A 58 -2.88 -9.74 -2.62
N TRP A 59 -2.61 -10.76 -1.82
CA TRP A 59 -3.58 -11.49 -1.01
C TRP A 59 -3.24 -11.38 0.47
N TYR A 60 -4.29 -11.36 1.30
CA TYR A 60 -4.20 -11.36 2.75
C TYR A 60 -5.06 -12.47 3.33
N LEU A 61 -4.45 -13.29 4.19
CA LEU A 61 -5.16 -14.25 5.03
C LEU A 61 -5.48 -13.58 6.37
N ASN A 62 -6.76 -13.28 6.60
CA ASN A 62 -7.18 -12.61 7.83
C ASN A 62 -7.17 -13.54 9.06
N ASP A 63 -7.25 -12.99 10.28
CA ASP A 63 -7.24 -13.77 11.55
C ASP A 63 -8.62 -14.32 11.97
N GLN A 64 -9.60 -14.41 11.06
CA GLN A 64 -10.93 -14.92 11.41
C GLN A 64 -10.93 -16.45 11.45
N ARG A 65 -10.31 -17.01 12.50
CA ARG A 65 -10.08 -18.47 12.67
C ARG A 65 -11.36 -19.29 12.84
N ASP A 66 -12.49 -18.64 13.09
CA ASP A 66 -13.83 -19.23 13.09
C ASP A 66 -14.30 -19.64 11.68
N LYS A 67 -13.67 -19.10 10.63
CA LYS A 67 -14.03 -19.37 9.22
C LYS A 67 -13.06 -20.34 8.55
N SER A 68 -13.54 -20.99 7.50
CA SER A 68 -12.69 -21.79 6.62
C SER A 68 -11.57 -20.94 6.02
N TRP A 69 -10.42 -21.56 5.78
CA TRP A 69 -9.24 -20.90 5.23
C TRP A 69 -9.53 -20.12 3.94
N GLU A 70 -10.27 -20.72 3.01
CA GLU A 70 -10.67 -20.09 1.74
C GLU A 70 -11.48 -18.81 1.94
N LYS A 71 -12.35 -18.79 2.96
CA LYS A 71 -13.16 -17.61 3.29
C LYS A 71 -12.35 -16.51 3.97
N ARG A 72 -11.23 -16.85 4.59
CA ARG A 72 -10.30 -15.90 5.24
C ARG A 72 -9.35 -15.26 4.23
N LEU A 73 -9.07 -15.94 3.13
CA LEU A 73 -8.23 -15.46 2.06
C LEU A 73 -8.95 -14.34 1.28
N LYS A 74 -8.33 -13.17 1.17
CA LYS A 74 -8.89 -11.99 0.52
C LYS A 74 -7.90 -11.36 -0.46
N VAL A 75 -8.42 -10.91 -1.59
CA VAL A 75 -7.69 -10.01 -2.48
C VAL A 75 -7.60 -8.65 -1.82
N VAL A 76 -6.39 -8.10 -1.76
CA VAL A 76 -6.13 -6.73 -1.28
C VAL A 76 -6.12 -5.76 -2.45
N SER A 77 -5.29 -6.02 -3.45
CA SER A 77 -5.19 -5.20 -4.67
C SER A 77 -4.49 -5.96 -5.80
N ASN A 78 -4.66 -5.46 -7.03
CA ASN A 78 -3.87 -5.86 -8.19
C ASN A 78 -2.91 -4.73 -8.55
N PHE A 79 -1.70 -5.06 -8.99
CA PHE A 79 -0.71 -4.09 -9.45
C PHE A 79 0.04 -4.60 -10.69
N GLY A 80 0.23 -3.71 -11.65
CA GLY A 80 0.95 -3.94 -12.91
C GLY A 80 2.20 -3.08 -13.06
N THR A 81 2.47 -2.16 -12.13
CA THR A 81 3.66 -1.30 -12.14
C THR A 81 4.41 -1.36 -10.82
N VAL A 82 5.68 -0.94 -10.84
CA VAL A 82 6.51 -0.85 -9.62
C VAL A 82 5.94 0.19 -8.67
N GLU A 83 5.44 1.31 -9.19
CA GLU A 83 4.86 2.40 -8.41
C GLU A 83 3.57 1.98 -7.72
N GLU A 84 2.70 1.22 -8.41
CA GLU A 84 1.49 0.66 -7.82
C GLU A 84 1.81 -0.32 -6.68
N PHE A 85 2.86 -1.13 -6.83
CA PHE A 85 3.33 -2.01 -5.75
C PHE A 85 3.79 -1.20 -4.53
N TRP A 86 4.60 -0.16 -4.74
CA TRP A 86 5.10 0.65 -3.63
C TRP A 86 3.99 1.44 -2.94
N ALA A 87 3.05 2.00 -3.70
CA ALA A 87 1.86 2.64 -3.16
C ALA A 87 1.04 1.66 -2.31
N LEU A 88 0.87 0.42 -2.75
CA LEU A 88 0.23 -0.61 -1.93
C LEU A 88 1.04 -0.90 -0.66
N TYR A 89 2.35 -1.11 -0.79
CA TYR A 89 3.23 -1.55 0.29
C TYR A 89 3.29 -0.54 1.45
N VAL A 90 3.33 0.76 1.16
CA VAL A 90 3.37 1.80 2.21
C VAL A 90 2.03 1.98 2.93
N ASN A 91 0.92 1.53 2.33
CA ASN A 91 -0.43 1.64 2.87
C ASN A 91 -0.93 0.38 3.60
N ILE A 92 -0.16 -0.70 3.60
CA ILE A 92 -0.48 -1.93 4.35
C ILE A 92 0.39 -2.08 5.60
N ARG A 93 0.00 -2.96 6.51
CA ARG A 93 0.84 -3.27 7.67
C ARG A 93 2.11 -3.99 7.22
N PRO A 94 3.29 -3.63 7.78
CA PRO A 94 4.51 -4.35 7.47
C PRO A 94 4.42 -5.79 7.99
N PRO A 95 5.04 -6.78 7.29
CA PRO A 95 4.99 -8.18 7.70
C PRO A 95 5.45 -8.45 9.14
N SER A 96 6.38 -7.64 9.67
CA SER A 96 6.87 -7.76 11.04
C SER A 96 5.83 -7.42 12.11
N LEU A 97 4.77 -6.70 11.75
CA LEU A 97 3.67 -6.32 12.65
C LEU A 97 2.37 -7.09 12.36
N LEU A 98 2.46 -8.17 11.58
CA LEU A 98 1.31 -9.03 11.32
C LEU A 98 0.90 -9.82 12.57
N PRO A 99 -0.40 -9.94 12.86
CA PRO A 99 -0.89 -10.85 13.88
C PRO A 99 -0.50 -12.30 13.59
N THR A 100 -0.38 -13.10 14.65
CA THR A 100 -0.12 -14.53 14.52
C THR A 100 -1.26 -15.20 13.74
N ALA A 101 -0.90 -16.01 12.73
CA ALA A 101 -1.80 -16.66 11.76
C ALA A 101 -2.45 -15.75 10.70
N CYS A 102 -1.91 -14.55 10.51
CA CYS A 102 -2.10 -13.80 9.29
C CYS A 102 -0.92 -13.99 8.34
N ASP A 103 -1.22 -14.09 7.06
CA ASP A 103 -0.22 -14.27 6.01
C ASP A 103 -0.48 -13.28 4.86
N TYR A 104 0.60 -12.86 4.21
CA TYR A 104 0.54 -12.23 2.90
C TYR A 104 0.98 -13.20 1.82
N SER A 105 0.40 -13.05 0.63
CA SER A 105 0.75 -13.86 -0.53
C SER A 105 0.67 -13.01 -1.78
N VAL A 106 1.62 -13.17 -2.70
CA VAL A 106 1.64 -12.44 -3.98
C VAL A 106 1.70 -13.45 -5.11
N PHE A 107 0.68 -13.45 -5.95
CA PHE A 107 0.55 -14.39 -7.07
C PHE A 107 0.31 -13.60 -8.36
N LYS A 108 0.60 -14.21 -9.51
CA LYS A 108 0.20 -13.61 -10.79
C LYS A 108 -1.32 -13.47 -10.80
N LYS A 109 -1.81 -12.44 -11.50
CA LYS A 109 -3.24 -12.22 -11.68
C LYS A 109 -3.90 -13.49 -12.19
N ASP A 110 -5.09 -13.78 -11.66
CA ASP A 110 -5.93 -14.93 -11.98
C ASP A 110 -5.39 -16.30 -11.48
N ILE A 111 -4.25 -16.32 -10.77
CA ILE A 111 -3.76 -17.50 -10.05
C ILE A 111 -4.02 -17.33 -8.56
N GLN A 112 -4.82 -18.24 -7.99
CA GLN A 112 -5.12 -18.23 -6.56
C GLN A 112 -3.97 -18.83 -5.75
N PRO A 113 -3.70 -18.34 -4.52
CA PRO A 113 -2.65 -18.85 -3.65
C PRO A 113 -3.05 -20.17 -2.97
N MET A 114 -3.49 -21.13 -3.78
CA MET A 114 -4.08 -22.41 -3.37
C MET A 114 -3.29 -23.54 -4.02
N TRP A 115 -3.15 -24.68 -3.36
CA TRP A 115 -2.43 -25.82 -3.94
C TRP A 115 -3.34 -26.65 -4.87
N GLU A 116 -4.66 -26.50 -4.71
CA GLU A 116 -5.69 -27.20 -5.46
C GLU A 116 -5.85 -26.69 -6.90
N VAL A 117 -5.37 -25.47 -7.21
CA VAL A 117 -5.49 -24.92 -8.57
C VAL A 117 -4.50 -25.59 -9.53
N PRO A 118 -4.89 -25.82 -10.80
CA PRO A 118 -4.06 -26.52 -11.79
C PRO A 118 -2.66 -25.95 -11.95
N GLU A 119 -2.51 -24.63 -11.82
CA GLU A 119 -1.26 -23.90 -11.97
C GLU A 119 -0.25 -24.22 -10.86
N ASN A 120 -0.74 -24.57 -9.67
CA ASN A 120 0.08 -24.82 -8.48
C ASN A 120 0.17 -26.31 -8.12
N ALA A 121 -0.76 -27.15 -8.59
CA ALA A 121 -0.91 -28.55 -8.18
C ALA A 121 0.33 -29.43 -8.41
N LYS A 122 1.17 -29.11 -9.39
CA LYS A 122 2.42 -29.84 -9.72
C LYS A 122 3.68 -29.07 -9.34
N GLY A 123 3.53 -28.01 -8.56
CA GLY A 123 4.62 -27.13 -8.15
C GLY A 123 5.25 -27.53 -6.82
N GLY A 124 5.92 -26.54 -6.22
CA GLY A 124 6.51 -26.62 -4.88
C GLY A 124 6.91 -25.22 -4.43
N ARG A 125 7.40 -25.09 -3.20
CA ARG A 125 7.94 -23.82 -2.70
C ARG A 125 9.27 -24.04 -2.01
N TRP A 126 10.17 -23.08 -2.17
CA TRP A 126 11.35 -22.97 -1.33
C TRP A 126 10.95 -22.32 -0.01
N LEU A 127 11.36 -22.93 1.10
CA LEU A 127 11.07 -22.44 2.44
C LEU A 127 12.36 -21.94 3.08
N ILE A 128 12.30 -20.75 3.66
CA ILE A 128 13.38 -20.15 4.44
C ILE A 128 12.83 -19.92 5.85
N THR A 129 13.56 -20.35 6.87
CA THR A 129 13.19 -20.27 8.30
C THR A 129 14.35 -19.77 9.13
#